data_AF-A0A7C2WGL5-F1
#
_entry.id   AF-A0A7C2WGL5-F1
#
_cell.length_a   1.000
_cell.length_b   1.000
_cell.length_c   1.000
_cell.angle_alpha   90.00
_cell.angle_beta   90.00
_cell.angle_gamma   90.00
#
_symmetry.space_group_name_H-M   'P 1'
#
loop_
_entity.id
_entity.type
_entity.pdbx_description
1 polymer ?
#
loop_
_entity_poly.entity_id
_entity_poly.type
_entity_poly.pdbx_seq_one_letter_code
_entity_poly.pdbx_strand_id
1 'polypeptide(L)'
;MESGPLILLISFALSFLIATVIYWIGGKISVKTKRINGEKTIPYACGEEPSEVREVRVNLERFFTYAIYFLIFDVFAFLIAISWSASWIYPAIYSIVVFMAVLAFLIARRRL
;
A
#
# COMPACT_ATOMS: atom_id res chain seq x y z
N MET A 1 19.91 23.40 -7.84
CA MET A 1 18.79 22.48 -7.49
C MET A 1 18.12 21.85 -8.71
N GLU A 2 18.76 21.85 -9.90
CA GLU A 2 18.17 21.29 -11.13
C GLU A 2 18.39 19.78 -11.32
N SER A 3 19.34 19.17 -10.61
CA SER A 3 19.65 17.72 -10.73
C SER A 3 18.81 16.81 -9.84
N GLY A 4 18.04 17.35 -8.88
CA GLY A 4 17.22 16.58 -7.95
C GLY A 4 16.22 15.61 -8.62
N PRO A 5 15.34 16.08 -9.53
CA PRO A 5 14.39 15.20 -10.19
C PRO A 5 15.07 14.15 -11.09
N LEU A 6 16.18 14.51 -11.73
CA LEU A 6 16.96 13.57 -12.55
C LEU A 6 17.57 12.46 -11.70
N ILE A 7 18.11 12.77 -10.52
CA ILE A 7 18.66 11.76 -9.61
C ILE A 7 17.56 10.78 -9.16
N LEU A 8 16.37 11.27 -8.78
CA LEU A 8 15.26 10.40 -8.38
C LEU A 8 14.80 9.48 -9.51
N LEU A 9 14.69 10.00 -10.73
CA LEU A 9 14.34 9.21 -11.91
C LEU A 9 15.40 8.14 -12.21
N ILE A 10 16.69 8.51 -12.14
CA ILE A 10 17.80 7.57 -12.34
C ILE A 10 17.78 6.48 -11.26
N SER A 11 17.58 6.84 -10.00
CA SER A 11 17.48 5.87 -8.90
C SER A 11 16.32 4.91 -9.10
N PHE A 12 15.12 5.41 -9.42
CA PHE A 12 13.96 4.56 -9.69
C PHE A 12 14.20 3.63 -10.89
N ALA A 13 14.71 4.18 -12.00
CA ALA A 13 14.99 3.41 -13.21
C ALA A 13 16.04 2.33 -12.94
N LEU A 14 17.09 2.65 -12.18
CA LEU A 14 18.14 1.70 -11.80
C LEU A 14 17.60 0.60 -10.89
N SER A 15 16.82 0.93 -9.86
CA SER A 15 16.18 -0.07 -8.99
C SER A 15 15.25 -1.00 -9.74
N PHE A 16 14.43 -0.44 -10.64
CA PHE A 16 13.53 -1.22 -11.50
C PHE A 16 14.31 -2.12 -12.47
N LEU A 17 15.37 -1.60 -13.10
CA LEU A 17 16.24 -2.35 -13.99
C LEU A 17 16.92 -3.51 -13.24
N ILE A 18 17.46 -3.26 -12.06
CA ILE A 18 18.09 -4.31 -11.24
C ILE A 18 17.05 -5.39 -10.88
N ALA A 19 15.86 -5.01 -10.41
CA ALA A 19 14.81 -5.95 -10.05
C ALA A 19 14.37 -6.82 -11.25
N THR A 20 14.20 -6.21 -12.42
CA THR A 20 13.84 -6.91 -13.65
C THR A 20 14.95 -7.83 -14.15
N VAL A 21 16.22 -7.42 -14.07
CA VAL A 21 17.37 -8.27 -14.41
C VAL A 21 17.44 -9.47 -13.48
N ILE A 22 17.28 -9.28 -12.16
CA ILE A 22 17.24 -10.38 -11.19
C ILE A 22 16.11 -11.35 -11.51
N TYR A 23 14.91 -10.83 -11.77
CA TYR A 23 13.75 -11.65 -12.13
C TYR A 23 13.98 -12.44 -13.43
N TRP A 24 14.55 -11.80 -14.44
CA TRP A 24 14.84 -12.41 -15.74
C TRP A 24 15.89 -13.52 -15.61
N ILE A 25 17.02 -13.23 -14.96
CA ILE A 25 18.10 -14.20 -14.74
C ILE A 25 17.58 -15.36 -13.89
N GLY A 26 16.87 -15.07 -12.80
CA GLY A 26 16.26 -16.09 -11.94
C GLY A 26 15.29 -16.99 -12.71
N GLY A 27 14.43 -16.42 -13.56
CA GLY A 27 13.52 -17.18 -14.41
C GLY A 27 14.21 -18.02 -15.50
N LYS A 28 15.37 -17.58 -15.99
CA LYS A 28 16.18 -18.30 -16.98
C LYS A 28 16.98 -19.45 -16.36
N ILE A 29 17.56 -19.26 -15.18
CA ILE A 29 18.37 -20.27 -14.46
C ILE A 29 17.48 -21.31 -13.77
N SER A 30 16.27 -20.92 -13.35
CA SER A 30 15.37 -21.82 -12.62
C SER A 30 15.04 -23.10 -13.38
N VAL A 31 15.00 -24.22 -12.65
CA VAL A 31 14.62 -25.52 -13.19
C VAL A 31 13.15 -25.47 -13.60
N LYS A 32 12.92 -25.50 -14.91
CA LYS A 32 11.58 -25.53 -15.47
C LYS A 32 10.94 -26.89 -15.15
N THR A 33 9.98 -26.91 -14.23
CA THR A 33 9.15 -28.10 -14.00
C THR A 33 8.26 -28.31 -15.23
N LYS A 34 8.40 -29.48 -15.87
CA LYS A 34 7.45 -29.93 -16.90
C LYS A 34 6.10 -30.12 -16.21
N ARG A 35 5.05 -29.39 -16.63
CA ARG A 35 3.70 -29.42 -16.01
C ARG A 35 2.97 -30.74 -16.32
N ILE A 36 3.55 -31.87 -15.95
CA ILE A 36 3.00 -33.18 -16.27
C ILE A 36 1.78 -33.47 -15.38
N ASN A 37 1.87 -33.15 -14.08
CA ASN A 37 0.81 -33.53 -13.11
C ASN A 37 0.05 -32.34 -12.49
N GLY A 38 0.43 -31.08 -12.75
CA GLY A 38 -0.27 -29.90 -12.21
C GLY A 38 -0.14 -29.68 -10.68
N GLU A 39 0.24 -30.70 -9.90
CA GLU A 39 0.31 -30.67 -8.43
C GLU A 39 1.13 -29.52 -7.85
N LYS A 40 2.30 -29.21 -8.43
CA LYS A 40 3.16 -28.09 -7.98
C LYS A 40 2.55 -26.70 -8.23
N THR A 41 1.49 -26.61 -9.04
CA THR A 41 0.81 -25.35 -9.34
C THR A 41 -0.49 -25.18 -8.56
N ILE A 42 -0.87 -26.19 -7.77
CA ILE A 42 -2.02 -26.11 -6.87
C ILE A 42 -1.63 -25.21 -5.68
N PRO A 43 -2.49 -24.25 -5.27
CA PRO A 43 -2.27 -23.44 -4.08
C PRO A 43 -2.06 -24.30 -2.84
N TYR A 44 -1.20 -23.83 -1.94
CA TYR A 44 -0.94 -24.52 -0.69
C TYR A 44 -2.19 -24.51 0.21
N ALA A 45 -2.72 -25.70 0.50
CA ALA A 45 -3.76 -25.92 1.49
C ALA A 45 -3.36 -27.10 2.40
N CYS A 46 -2.18 -27.01 3.02
CA CYS A 46 -1.65 -28.06 3.91
C CYS A 46 -1.53 -29.46 3.28
N GLY A 47 -1.40 -29.54 1.94
CA GLY A 47 -1.34 -30.80 1.20
C GLY A 47 -2.70 -31.34 0.75
N GLU A 48 -3.79 -30.66 1.11
CA GLU A 48 -5.13 -30.93 0.61
C GLU A 48 -5.37 -30.17 -0.71
N GLU A 49 -6.31 -30.67 -1.51
CA GLU A 49 -6.78 -29.94 -2.69
C GLU A 49 -7.61 -28.73 -2.21
N PRO A 50 -7.19 -27.49 -2.53
CA PRO A 50 -7.92 -26.32 -2.10
C PRO A 50 -9.32 -26.36 -2.70
N SER A 51 -10.31 -26.12 -1.86
CA SER A 51 -11.70 -25.97 -2.31
C SER A 51 -11.80 -24.96 -3.46
N GLU A 52 -12.73 -25.19 -4.40
CA GLU A 52 -13.04 -24.29 -5.52
C GLU A 52 -13.71 -22.98 -5.06
N VAL A 53 -13.22 -22.38 -3.99
CA VAL A 53 -13.76 -21.14 -3.44
C VAL A 53 -13.46 -20.02 -4.43
N ARG A 54 -14.49 -19.69 -5.23
CA ARG A 54 -14.46 -18.59 -6.19
C ARG A 54 -14.26 -17.23 -5.54
N GLU A 55 -14.71 -17.07 -4.29
CA GLU A 55 -14.62 -15.80 -3.55
C GLU A 55 -14.47 -16.03 -2.05
N VAL A 56 -13.32 -15.66 -1.48
CA VAL A 56 -13.12 -15.63 -0.02
C VAL A 56 -13.69 -14.31 0.52
N ARG A 57 -14.79 -14.38 1.29
CA ARG A 57 -15.35 -13.22 2.00
C ARG A 57 -14.60 -13.05 3.32
N VAL A 58 -13.54 -12.24 3.31
CA VAL A 58 -12.80 -11.87 4.53
C VAL A 58 -13.53 -10.72 5.23
N ASN A 59 -13.70 -10.81 6.55
CA ASN A 59 -14.17 -9.66 7.33
C ASN A 59 -13.06 -8.59 7.35
N LEU A 60 -13.28 -7.51 6.60
CA LEU A 60 -12.36 -6.37 6.48
C LEU A 60 -12.80 -5.16 7.31
N GLU A 61 -13.79 -5.28 8.19
CA GLU A 61 -14.34 -4.14 8.95
C GLU A 61 -13.27 -3.36 9.72
N ARG A 62 -12.39 -4.09 10.42
CA ARG A 62 -11.28 -3.49 11.19
C ARG A 62 -10.20 -2.90 10.28
N PHE A 63 -9.89 -3.58 9.18
CA PHE A 63 -8.92 -3.12 8.20
C PHE A 63 -9.41 -1.83 7.51
N PHE A 64 -10.67 -1.79 7.12
CA PHE A 64 -11.30 -0.63 6.51
C PHE A 64 -11.31 0.57 7.46
N THR A 65 -11.63 0.35 8.74
CA THR A 65 -11.55 1.40 9.77
C THR A 65 -10.13 1.97 9.87
N TYR A 66 -9.12 1.10 9.89
CA TYR A 66 -7.71 1.52 9.89
C TYR A 66 -7.36 2.32 8.61
N ALA A 67 -7.78 1.85 7.44
CA ALA A 67 -7.50 2.50 6.16
C ALA A 67 -8.08 3.93 6.08
N ILE A 68 -9.27 4.16 6.64
CA ILE A 68 -9.86 5.51 6.72
C ILE A 68 -9.02 6.42 7.60
N TYR A 69 -8.61 5.98 8.80
CA TYR A 69 -7.74 6.79 9.65
C TYR A 69 -6.40 7.06 8.98
N PHE A 70 -5.80 6.05 8.35
CA PHE A 70 -4.56 6.21 7.59
C PHE A 70 -4.71 7.30 6.52
N LEU A 71 -5.78 7.25 5.72
CA LEU A 71 -6.05 8.26 4.69
C LEU A 71 -6.21 9.67 5.27
N ILE A 72 -6.93 9.82 6.38
CA ILE A 72 -7.09 11.11 7.07
C ILE A 72 -5.72 11.67 7.49
N PHE A 73 -4.86 10.84 8.08
CA PHE A 73 -3.53 11.26 8.53
C PHE A 73 -2.53 11.45 7.39
N ASP A 74 -2.67 10.73 6.28
CA ASP A 74 -1.83 10.89 5.09
C ASP A 74 -2.09 12.26 4.42
N VAL A 75 -3.36 12.62 4.24
CA VAL A 75 -3.76 13.95 3.77
C VAL A 75 -3.30 15.03 4.75
N PHE A 76 -3.43 14.79 6.06
CA PHE A 76 -2.95 15.72 7.08
C PHE A 76 -1.44 15.99 6.99
N ALA A 77 -0.63 14.93 6.84
CA ALA A 77 0.81 15.06 6.72
C ALA A 77 1.20 15.94 5.52
N PHE A 78 0.52 15.76 4.37
CA PHE A 78 0.71 16.59 3.19
C PHE A 78 0.33 18.06 3.43
N LEU A 79 -0.82 18.32 4.06
CA LEU A 79 -1.29 19.67 4.38
C LEU A 79 -0.33 20.41 5.33
N ILE A 80 0.18 19.72 6.36
CA ILE A 80 1.18 20.29 7.27
C ILE A 80 2.48 20.60 6.53
N ALA A 81 2.97 19.67 5.70
CA ALA A 81 4.21 19.87 4.96
C ALA A 81 4.17 21.12 4.06
N ILE A 82 3.06 21.35 3.35
CA ILE A 82 2.91 22.53 2.48
C ILE A 82 2.71 23.82 3.29
N SER A 83 1.85 23.76 4.31
CA SER A 83 1.48 24.94 5.10
C SER A 83 2.58 25.42 6.05
N TRP A 84 3.59 24.60 6.31
CA TRP A 84 4.73 24.96 7.16
C TRP A 84 5.51 26.18 6.67
N SER A 85 5.56 26.38 5.34
CA SER A 85 6.24 27.53 4.72
C SER A 85 5.47 28.85 4.85
N ALA A 86 4.20 28.79 5.27
CA ALA A 86 3.33 29.94 5.43
C ALA A 86 3.26 30.39 6.90
N SER A 87 2.27 31.23 7.24
CA SER A 87 2.01 31.62 8.63
C SER A 87 1.53 30.42 9.46
N TRP A 88 1.92 30.38 10.75
CA TRP A 88 1.55 29.34 11.73
C TRP A 88 0.03 29.09 11.86
N ILE A 89 -0.78 30.06 11.46
CA ILE A 89 -2.25 29.98 11.47
C ILE A 89 -2.75 28.88 10.53
N TYR A 90 -2.12 28.69 9.37
CA TYR A 90 -2.55 27.68 8.39
C TYR A 90 -2.39 26.24 8.90
N PRO A 91 -1.22 25.78 9.37
CA PRO A 91 -1.08 24.43 9.94
C PRO A 91 -1.97 24.23 11.17
N ALA A 92 -2.23 25.28 11.97
CA ALA A 92 -3.17 25.21 13.08
C ALA A 92 -4.61 24.94 12.61
N ILE A 93 -5.11 25.69 11.62
CA ILE A 93 -6.45 25.48 11.05
C ILE A 93 -6.58 24.07 10.46
N TYR A 94 -5.60 23.60 9.70
CA TYR A 94 -5.63 22.24 9.13
C TYR A 94 -5.63 21.16 10.22
N SER A 95 -4.89 21.36 11.31
CA SER A 95 -4.90 20.45 12.46
C SER A 95 -6.28 20.37 13.11
N ILE A 96 -6.98 21.49 13.26
CA ILE A 96 -8.36 21.54 13.80
C ILE A 96 -9.31 20.79 12.86
N VAL A 97 -9.25 21.05 11.54
CA VAL A 97 -10.11 20.37 10.56
C VAL A 97 -9.93 18.86 10.61
N VAL A 98 -8.68 18.38 10.66
CA VAL A 98 -8.38 16.95 10.74
C VAL A 98 -8.83 16.36 12.07
N PHE A 99 -8.64 17.07 13.18
CA PHE A 99 -9.14 16.65 14.48
C PHE A 99 -10.67 16.49 14.47
N MET A 100 -11.39 17.43 13.86
CA MET A 100 -12.84 17.36 13.69
C MET A 100 -13.25 16.17 12.82
N ALA A 101 -12.51 15.86 11.74
CA ALA A 101 -12.77 14.69 10.91
C ALA A 101 -12.59 13.37 11.68
N VAL A 102 -11.52 13.26 12.48
CA VAL A 102 -11.28 12.10 13.35
C VAL A 102 -12.39 11.94 14.37
N LEU A 103 -12.80 13.02 15.04
CA LEU A 103 -13.91 12.99 16.00
C LEU A 103 -15.24 12.60 15.34
N ALA A 104 -15.55 13.18 14.18
CA ALA A 104 -16.77 12.85 13.43
C ALA A 104 -16.81 11.37 13.07
N PHE A 105 -15.71 10.81 12.58
CA PHE A 105 -15.62 9.39 12.25
C PHE A 105 -15.69 8.48 13.49
N LEU A 106 -15.04 8.86 14.61
CA LEU A 106 -15.16 8.15 15.89
C LEU A 106 -16.61 8.13 16.40
N ILE A 107 -17.31 9.25 16.33
CA ILE A 107 -18.71 9.37 16.78
C ILE A 107 -19.63 8.56 15.86
N ALA A 108 -19.45 8.66 14.54
CA ALA A 108 -20.22 7.88 13.57
C ALA A 108 -20.06 6.38 13.82
N ARG A 109 -18.83 5.92 14.07
CA ARG A 109 -18.55 4.52 14.39
C ARG A 109 -19.18 4.05 15.70
N ARG A 110 -19.26 4.90 16.73
CA ARG A 110 -19.92 4.54 18.00
C ARG A 110 -21.45 4.41 17.88
N ARG A 111 -22.05 4.96 16.82
CA ARG A 111 -23.51 4.95 16.59
C ARG A 111 -23.97 3.82 15.67
N LEU A 112 -23.04 3.17 14.98
CA LEU A 112 -23.25 1.99 14.13
C LEU A 112 -22.96 0.73 14.93
#